data_AF-A0A5S3N9W7-F1
#
_entry.id   AF-A0A5S3N9W7-F1
#
_cell.length_a   1.000
_cell.length_b   1.000
_cell.length_c   1.000
_cell.angle_alpha   90.00
_cell.angle_beta   90.00
_cell.angle_gamma   90.00
#
_symmetry.space_group_name_H-M   'P 1'
#
loop_
_entity.id
_entity.type
_entity.pdbx_description
1 polymer ?
#
loop_
_entity_poly.entity_id
_entity_poly.type
_entity_poly.pdbx_seq_one_letter_code
_entity_poly.pdbx_strand_id
1 'polypeptide(L)'
;MEQIKKHYILFFLSIYFTNFFINAQEVVIRNGSDWYYYDQGYLDENWMLSNDLSNWNIGASPIGYGDSKIKTEISFGGNKEKKHITKYFKKKINIDANNYVAYEFKVQKDDGIVLYIDGKEIFRDNMPNLSITGKTFATDVIDGKIEDKYFSYIFDNTIFTKNEAIISVSIHQAYESSSDCIFDLELIGHDNPEILTVLVDKKNKLNSELLTKIEDLNEKFEFDKLIMQNELLENNNSNLKTSLFLTSILFILSLIGYYFLIQSKNNSKRKNEKKLAAISNQILEKEKEMITLTTNILHNKQYFKEIKADIKGIETKDKSTINNILKQIDYVLERDEDWEILKEHFNAVYSGFYEKLIALHPTLSETELRHCMFVKLHMQTKEIARILLIDPRSVQTARYRIKKKINLNEDMDLRDYLLSIS
;
A
#
# COMPACT_ATOMS: atom_id res chain seq x y z
N MET A 1 -56.81 -98.77 -44.47
CA MET A 1 -56.62 -98.59 -43.01
C MET A 1 -55.14 -98.53 -42.60
N GLU A 2 -54.23 -98.20 -43.54
CA GLU A 2 -52.78 -98.27 -43.35
C GLU A 2 -52.07 -96.90 -43.48
N GLN A 3 -52.75 -95.89 -44.03
CA GLN A 3 -52.23 -94.51 -44.12
C GLN A 3 -52.49 -93.66 -42.86
N ILE A 4 -53.41 -94.06 -41.98
CA ILE A 4 -53.74 -93.31 -40.75
C ILE A 4 -52.74 -93.60 -39.62
N LYS A 5 -52.07 -94.77 -39.62
CA LYS A 5 -51.11 -95.15 -38.56
C LYS A 5 -49.74 -94.48 -38.67
N LYS A 6 -49.35 -93.93 -39.83
CA LYS A 6 -48.06 -93.24 -40.02
C LYS A 6 -48.05 -91.79 -39.50
N HIS A 7 -49.21 -91.15 -39.36
CA HIS A 7 -49.29 -89.78 -38.84
C HIS A 7 -49.27 -89.69 -37.31
N TYR A 8 -49.67 -90.75 -36.59
CA TYR A 8 -49.62 -90.77 -35.12
C TYR A 8 -48.23 -91.15 -34.56
N ILE A 9 -47.37 -91.77 -35.36
CA ILE A 9 -45.99 -92.12 -34.96
C ILE A 9 -45.03 -90.93 -35.11
N LEU A 10 -45.32 -89.97 -36.00
CA LEU A 10 -44.58 -88.69 -36.05
C LEU A 10 -45.06 -87.65 -35.03
N PHE A 11 -46.25 -87.83 -34.42
CA PHE A 11 -46.78 -86.89 -33.44
C PHE A 11 -46.36 -87.22 -32.00
N PHE A 12 -45.88 -88.44 -31.73
CA PHE A 12 -45.41 -88.89 -30.41
C PHE A 12 -43.89 -88.78 -30.19
N LEU A 13 -43.17 -88.14 -31.12
CA LEU A 13 -41.72 -87.88 -31.00
C LEU A 13 -41.38 -86.39 -30.78
N SER A 14 -42.36 -85.56 -30.38
CA SER A 14 -42.19 -84.12 -30.14
C SER A 14 -42.30 -83.70 -28.67
N ILE A 15 -42.45 -84.64 -27.73
CA ILE A 15 -42.52 -84.36 -26.28
C ILE A 15 -41.28 -84.95 -25.59
N TYR A 16 -40.12 -84.45 -25.99
CA TYR A 16 -38.90 -84.41 -25.17
C TYR A 16 -38.21 -83.07 -25.43
N PHE A 17 -38.97 -81.97 -25.31
CA PHE A 17 -38.35 -80.69 -24.97
C PHE A 17 -38.10 -80.74 -23.46
N THR A 18 -36.89 -81.15 -23.13
CA THR A 18 -36.28 -80.86 -21.84
C THR A 18 -36.53 -79.39 -21.53
N ASN A 19 -37.17 -79.15 -20.38
CA ASN A 19 -37.19 -77.85 -19.73
C ASN A 19 -35.74 -77.37 -19.58
N PHE A 20 -35.22 -76.61 -20.56
CA PHE A 20 -34.15 -75.69 -20.28
C PHE A 20 -34.78 -74.60 -19.44
N PHE A 21 -34.56 -74.69 -18.13
CA PHE A 21 -34.67 -73.52 -17.29
C PHE A 21 -33.72 -72.47 -17.88
N ILE A 22 -34.28 -71.48 -18.56
CA ILE A 22 -33.61 -70.20 -18.77
C ILE A 22 -33.57 -69.56 -17.38
N ASN A 23 -32.55 -69.91 -16.61
CA ASN A 23 -32.24 -69.20 -15.39
C ASN A 23 -31.47 -67.96 -15.84
N ALA A 24 -32.13 -66.80 -15.90
CA ALA A 24 -31.53 -65.51 -16.28
C ALA A 24 -30.47 -64.99 -15.27
N GLN A 25 -30.10 -65.81 -14.30
CA GLN A 25 -29.12 -65.56 -13.25
C GLN A 25 -28.79 -66.89 -12.55
N GLU A 26 -27.53 -67.08 -12.17
CA GLU A 26 -27.07 -68.21 -11.36
C GLU A 26 -26.48 -67.71 -10.04
N VAL A 27 -26.91 -68.31 -8.93
CA VAL A 27 -26.31 -68.01 -7.62
C VAL A 27 -25.03 -68.83 -7.45
N VAL A 28 -23.90 -68.18 -7.69
CA VAL A 28 -22.55 -68.77 -7.61
C VAL A 28 -22.12 -69.01 -6.16
N ILE A 29 -22.41 -68.06 -5.27
CA ILE A 29 -22.25 -68.21 -3.83
C ILE A 29 -23.59 -67.90 -3.20
N ARG A 30 -24.14 -68.84 -2.43
CA ARG A 30 -25.40 -68.64 -1.70
C ARG A 30 -25.12 -68.03 -0.33
N ASN A 31 -26.05 -67.21 0.16
CA ASN A 31 -26.06 -66.85 1.59
C ASN A 31 -26.05 -68.11 2.45
N GLY A 32 -25.25 -68.06 3.51
CA GLY A 32 -25.03 -69.22 4.37
C GLY A 32 -24.04 -70.27 3.88
N SER A 33 -23.28 -69.99 2.82
CA SER A 33 -22.22 -70.89 2.36
C SER A 33 -21.04 -70.91 3.33
N ASP A 34 -20.22 -71.97 3.24
CA ASP A 34 -18.98 -72.06 4.02
C ASP A 34 -17.89 -71.10 3.50
N TRP A 35 -17.25 -70.40 4.42
CA TRP A 35 -16.10 -69.54 4.16
C TRP A 35 -14.91 -69.99 5.00
N TYR A 36 -13.72 -69.82 4.43
CA TYR A 36 -12.50 -69.84 5.22
C TYR A 36 -12.44 -68.54 6.03
N TYR A 37 -12.22 -68.61 7.33
CA TYR A 37 -12.04 -67.45 8.18
C TYR A 37 -10.73 -67.58 8.99
N TYR A 38 -10.08 -66.43 9.23
CA TYR A 38 -8.87 -66.36 10.03
C TYR A 38 -9.16 -65.73 11.38
N ASP A 39 -8.87 -66.49 12.45
CA ASP A 39 -9.24 -66.11 13.82
C ASP A 39 -8.04 -65.99 14.78
N GLN A 40 -6.82 -65.88 14.22
CA GLN A 40 -5.57 -65.79 14.99
C GLN A 40 -4.99 -64.37 15.06
N GLY A 41 -5.78 -63.34 14.74
CA GLY A 41 -5.37 -61.93 14.83
C GLY A 41 -5.22 -61.26 13.46
N TYR A 42 -4.22 -60.39 13.33
CA TYR A 42 -3.98 -59.63 12.11
C TYR A 42 -3.11 -60.42 11.13
N LEU A 43 -3.45 -60.35 9.85
CA LEU A 43 -2.62 -60.84 8.76
C LEU A 43 -1.73 -59.72 8.21
N ASP A 44 -0.65 -60.10 7.53
CA ASP A 44 0.24 -59.16 6.84
C ASP A 44 -0.49 -58.44 5.69
N GLU A 45 0.03 -57.27 5.27
CA GLU A 45 -0.62 -56.43 4.24
C GLU A 45 -0.83 -57.14 2.90
N ASN A 46 -0.08 -58.20 2.58
CA ASN A 46 -0.17 -58.95 1.33
C ASN A 46 -0.98 -60.24 1.42
N TRP A 47 -1.74 -60.44 2.50
CA TRP A 47 -2.45 -61.70 2.78
C TRP A 47 -3.42 -62.12 1.67
N MET A 48 -4.00 -61.16 0.94
CA MET A 48 -4.93 -61.40 -0.17
C MET A 48 -4.27 -62.09 -1.37
N LEU A 49 -2.94 -62.03 -1.49
CA LEU A 49 -2.16 -62.67 -2.56
C LEU A 49 -1.82 -64.14 -2.27
N SER A 50 -1.92 -64.57 -1.01
CA SER A 50 -1.58 -65.95 -0.61
C SER A 50 -2.74 -66.91 -0.86
N ASN A 51 -2.46 -68.08 -1.44
CA ASN A 51 -3.44 -69.15 -1.66
C ASN A 51 -3.41 -70.24 -0.58
N ASP A 52 -2.51 -70.11 0.41
CA ASP A 52 -2.41 -71.04 1.53
C ASP A 52 -3.54 -70.80 2.55
N LEU A 53 -4.28 -71.87 2.84
CA LEU A 53 -5.44 -71.88 3.75
C LEU A 53 -5.24 -72.87 4.91
N SER A 54 -4.01 -73.39 5.10
CA SER A 54 -3.71 -74.40 6.13
C SER A 54 -4.04 -73.93 7.56
N ASN A 55 -3.87 -72.63 7.83
CA ASN A 55 -4.14 -72.00 9.11
C ASN A 55 -5.53 -71.32 9.20
N TRP A 56 -6.42 -71.58 8.23
CA TRP A 56 -7.76 -71.00 8.18
C TRP A 56 -8.80 -72.03 8.63
N ASN A 57 -9.74 -71.59 9.46
CA ASN A 57 -10.88 -72.41 9.85
C ASN A 57 -11.99 -72.29 8.80
N ILE A 58 -12.94 -73.22 8.80
CA ILE A 58 -14.09 -73.23 7.89
C ILE A 58 -15.37 -73.09 8.70
N GLY A 59 -16.29 -72.22 8.27
CA GLY A 59 -17.61 -72.10 8.87
C GLY A 59 -18.64 -71.46 7.93
N ALA A 60 -19.91 -71.75 8.18
CA ALA A 60 -21.04 -71.22 7.42
C ALA A 60 -21.35 -69.77 7.79
N SER A 61 -21.64 -68.92 6.81
CA SER A 61 -22.12 -67.55 7.04
C SER A 61 -23.60 -67.50 7.50
N PRO A 62 -24.10 -66.39 8.09
CA PRO A 62 -23.35 -65.23 8.57
C PRO A 62 -22.30 -65.60 9.62
N ILE A 63 -21.08 -65.08 9.47
CA ILE A 63 -19.94 -65.31 10.39
C ILE A 63 -19.72 -64.04 11.21
N GLY A 64 -19.51 -64.17 12.52
CA GLY A 64 -19.46 -62.99 13.38
C GLY A 64 -19.40 -63.24 14.88
N TYR A 65 -19.70 -62.21 15.67
CA TYR A 65 -20.06 -62.35 17.09
C TYR A 65 -21.16 -61.33 17.46
N GLY A 66 -21.86 -61.54 18.58
CA GLY A 66 -22.75 -60.52 19.16
C GLY A 66 -24.18 -60.43 18.59
N ASP A 67 -24.48 -61.12 17.49
CA ASP A 67 -25.82 -61.17 16.87
C ASP A 67 -26.44 -62.59 16.84
N SER A 68 -27.76 -62.68 16.95
CA SER A 68 -28.52 -63.94 16.97
C SER A 68 -28.56 -64.72 15.64
N LYS A 69 -28.26 -64.07 14.52
CA LYS A 69 -28.30 -64.62 13.15
C LYS A 69 -26.99 -65.32 12.76
N ILE A 70 -25.95 -65.14 13.55
CA ILE A 70 -24.63 -65.73 13.31
C ILE A 70 -24.71 -67.24 13.40
N LYS A 71 -24.23 -67.92 12.35
CA LYS A 71 -24.11 -69.37 12.31
C LYS A 71 -22.74 -69.86 12.76
N THR A 72 -21.70 -69.10 12.45
CA THR A 72 -20.33 -69.37 12.88
C THR A 72 -19.83 -68.24 13.75
N GLU A 73 -19.68 -68.50 15.04
CA GLU A 73 -19.10 -67.55 15.98
C GLU A 73 -17.58 -67.50 15.84
N ILE A 74 -17.00 -66.30 15.79
CA ILE A 74 -15.55 -66.06 15.70
C ILE A 74 -15.05 -65.24 16.88
N SER A 75 -13.78 -65.41 17.24
CA SER A 75 -13.18 -64.69 18.36
C SER A 75 -13.11 -63.19 18.09
N PHE A 76 -13.49 -62.39 19.07
CA PHE A 76 -13.23 -60.96 19.06
C PHE A 76 -11.79 -60.59 19.49
N GLY A 77 -10.98 -61.57 19.90
CA GLY A 77 -9.66 -61.38 20.50
C GLY A 77 -9.68 -61.56 22.02
N GLY A 78 -8.56 -61.29 22.69
CA GLY A 78 -8.41 -61.55 24.13
C GLY A 78 -9.04 -60.51 25.06
N ASN A 79 -9.50 -59.36 24.54
CA ASN A 79 -10.01 -58.25 25.33
C ASN A 79 -11.30 -57.68 24.73
N LYS A 80 -12.38 -57.67 25.52
CA LYS A 80 -13.71 -57.19 25.08
C LYS A 80 -13.75 -55.68 24.82
N GLU A 81 -12.89 -54.91 25.48
CA GLU A 81 -12.76 -53.46 25.30
C GLU A 81 -11.75 -53.10 24.20
N LYS A 82 -10.98 -54.08 23.70
CA LYS A 82 -9.94 -53.92 22.68
C LYS A 82 -9.97 -55.10 21.70
N LYS A 83 -11.07 -55.24 20.98
CA LYS A 83 -11.29 -56.31 20.01
C LYS A 83 -10.40 -56.13 18.78
N HIS A 84 -10.14 -57.21 18.05
CA HIS A 84 -9.48 -57.12 16.76
C HIS A 84 -10.37 -56.37 15.76
N ILE A 85 -9.85 -55.28 15.20
CA ILE A 85 -10.58 -54.37 14.30
C ILE A 85 -11.01 -55.08 13.01
N THR A 86 -10.17 -55.98 12.49
CA THR A 86 -10.38 -56.60 11.18
C THR A 86 -10.61 -58.11 11.30
N LYS A 87 -11.58 -58.61 10.52
CA LYS A 87 -11.84 -60.03 10.30
C LYS A 87 -11.62 -60.38 8.83
N TYR A 88 -11.01 -61.54 8.58
CA TYR A 88 -10.60 -61.94 7.24
C TYR A 88 -11.32 -63.21 6.80
N PHE A 89 -11.79 -63.20 5.56
CA PHE A 89 -12.52 -64.30 4.96
C PHE A 89 -11.97 -64.62 3.56
N LYS A 90 -11.98 -65.90 3.20
CA LYS A 90 -11.62 -66.37 1.85
C LYS A 90 -12.61 -67.40 1.36
N LYS A 91 -12.85 -67.39 0.04
CA LYS A 91 -13.60 -68.44 -0.63
C LYS A 91 -12.98 -68.74 -1.98
N LYS A 92 -12.69 -70.01 -2.20
CA LYS A 92 -12.31 -70.55 -3.51
C LYS A 92 -13.59 -70.86 -4.27
N ILE A 93 -13.66 -70.39 -5.51
CA ILE A 93 -14.80 -70.63 -6.39
C ILE A 93 -14.32 -71.08 -7.76
N ASN A 94 -15.16 -71.88 -8.42
CA ASN A 94 -15.01 -72.23 -9.81
C ASN A 94 -16.21 -71.60 -10.55
N ILE A 95 -15.94 -70.62 -11.41
CA ILE A 95 -16.90 -69.87 -12.19
C ILE A 95 -16.55 -70.06 -13.66
N ASP A 96 -17.50 -70.44 -14.50
CA ASP A 96 -17.29 -70.33 -15.94
C ASP A 96 -17.49 -68.87 -16.37
N ALA A 97 -16.41 -68.08 -16.33
CA ALA A 97 -16.47 -66.62 -16.47
C ALA A 97 -17.05 -66.17 -17.82
N ASN A 98 -16.97 -67.02 -18.84
CA ASN A 98 -17.49 -66.74 -20.18
C ASN A 98 -19.03 -66.81 -20.26
N ASN A 99 -19.70 -67.42 -19.29
CA ASN A 99 -21.16 -67.59 -19.30
C ASN A 99 -21.91 -66.39 -18.71
N TYR A 100 -21.20 -65.44 -18.09
CA TYR A 100 -21.80 -64.29 -17.44
C TYR A 100 -21.36 -62.97 -18.07
N VAL A 101 -22.28 -62.02 -18.16
CA VAL A 101 -22.03 -60.67 -18.65
C VAL A 101 -21.79 -59.68 -17.50
N ALA A 102 -22.27 -59.99 -16.29
CA ALA A 102 -22.06 -59.21 -15.08
C ALA A 102 -22.14 -60.07 -13.82
N TYR A 103 -21.63 -59.54 -12.72
CA TYR A 103 -21.67 -60.16 -11.40
C TYR A 103 -22.24 -59.20 -10.38
N GLU A 104 -23.13 -59.70 -9.52
CA GLU A 104 -23.73 -58.97 -8.42
C GLU A 104 -23.30 -59.57 -7.09
N PHE A 105 -22.66 -58.75 -6.25
CA PHE A 105 -22.35 -59.07 -4.87
C PHE A 105 -23.41 -58.47 -3.96
N LYS A 106 -24.11 -59.32 -3.21
CA LYS A 106 -24.98 -58.87 -2.12
C LYS A 106 -24.28 -59.16 -0.80
N VAL A 107 -23.95 -58.11 -0.06
CA VAL A 107 -23.12 -58.21 1.13
C VAL A 107 -23.89 -57.72 2.36
N GLN A 108 -23.88 -58.53 3.41
CA GLN A 108 -24.19 -58.08 4.76
C GLN A 108 -22.88 -57.88 5.52
N LYS A 109 -22.70 -56.70 6.12
CA LYS A 109 -21.46 -56.30 6.80
C LYS A 109 -21.75 -55.39 7.99
N ASP A 110 -20.83 -55.42 8.94
CA ASP A 110 -20.70 -54.48 10.05
C ASP A 110 -19.18 -54.34 10.32
N ASP A 111 -18.54 -53.18 10.17
CA ASP A 111 -19.04 -51.88 9.72
C ASP A 111 -18.61 -51.58 8.28
N GLY A 112 -17.34 -51.83 7.97
CA GLY A 112 -16.69 -51.60 6.68
C GLY A 112 -16.27 -52.89 6.00
N ILE A 113 -16.16 -52.86 4.67
CA ILE A 113 -15.69 -54.00 3.87
C ILE A 113 -14.65 -53.56 2.85
N VAL A 114 -13.68 -54.44 2.60
CA VAL A 114 -12.88 -54.43 1.37
C VAL A 114 -12.92 -55.83 0.76
N LEU A 115 -13.24 -55.90 -0.53
CA LEU A 115 -13.31 -57.16 -1.29
C LEU A 115 -12.24 -57.18 -2.37
N TYR A 116 -11.53 -58.30 -2.43
CA TYR A 116 -10.49 -58.60 -3.39
C TYR A 116 -10.83 -59.87 -4.17
N ILE A 117 -10.47 -59.90 -5.45
CA ILE A 117 -10.51 -61.10 -6.29
C ILE A 117 -9.09 -61.34 -6.79
N ASP A 118 -8.55 -62.53 -6.50
CA ASP A 118 -7.18 -62.91 -6.83
C ASP A 118 -6.14 -61.86 -6.39
N GLY A 119 -6.39 -61.23 -5.24
CA GLY A 119 -5.55 -60.20 -4.64
C GLY A 119 -5.73 -58.78 -5.20
N LYS A 120 -6.53 -58.59 -6.26
CA LYS A 120 -6.90 -57.26 -6.76
C LYS A 120 -8.12 -56.73 -6.02
N GLU A 121 -8.03 -55.53 -5.47
CA GLU A 121 -9.19 -54.85 -4.86
C GLU A 121 -10.25 -54.54 -5.93
N ILE A 122 -11.49 -54.95 -5.68
CA ILE A 122 -12.63 -54.73 -6.57
C ILE A 122 -13.48 -53.58 -6.07
N PHE A 123 -13.78 -53.58 -4.77
CA PHE A 123 -14.44 -52.47 -4.11
C PHE A 123 -14.16 -52.45 -2.62
N ARG A 124 -14.38 -51.28 -2.04
CA ARG A 124 -14.49 -51.05 -0.61
C ARG A 124 -15.74 -50.24 -0.33
N ASP A 125 -16.34 -50.44 0.84
CA ASP A 125 -17.48 -49.65 1.29
C ASP A 125 -17.38 -49.35 2.78
N ASN A 126 -17.78 -48.13 3.17
CA ASN A 126 -17.58 -47.59 4.52
C ASN A 126 -16.11 -47.66 5.01
N MET A 127 -15.15 -47.42 4.10
CA MET A 127 -13.72 -47.45 4.36
C MET A 127 -13.03 -46.18 3.89
N PRO A 128 -12.00 -45.68 4.60
CA PRO A 128 -11.33 -44.44 4.23
C PRO A 128 -10.56 -44.59 2.92
N ASN A 129 -10.38 -43.47 2.22
CA ASN A 129 -9.64 -43.40 0.95
C ASN A 129 -8.12 -43.32 1.17
N LEU A 130 -7.58 -44.35 1.82
CA LEU A 130 -6.15 -44.51 2.16
C LEU A 130 -5.74 -45.99 2.07
N SER A 131 -4.45 -46.29 2.33
CA SER A 131 -3.96 -47.68 2.35
C SER A 131 -4.59 -48.47 3.51
N ILE A 132 -5.26 -49.58 3.20
CA ILE A 132 -5.98 -50.37 4.20
C ILE A 132 -5.04 -51.39 4.84
N THR A 133 -4.98 -51.37 6.16
CA THR A 133 -4.25 -52.34 6.99
C THR A 133 -5.22 -53.05 7.91
N GLY A 134 -4.78 -54.13 8.57
CA GLY A 134 -5.58 -54.81 9.59
C GLY A 134 -6.02 -53.91 10.77
N LYS A 135 -5.41 -52.74 10.95
CA LYS A 135 -5.76 -51.79 12.02
C LYS A 135 -6.54 -50.57 11.52
N THR A 136 -6.89 -50.52 10.24
CA THR A 136 -7.66 -49.41 9.70
C THR A 136 -9.13 -49.56 10.11
N PHE A 137 -9.69 -48.53 10.72
CA PHE A 137 -11.11 -48.48 11.10
C PHE A 137 -12.02 -48.23 9.89
N ALA A 138 -13.28 -48.65 10.01
CA ALA A 138 -14.34 -48.18 9.13
C ALA A 138 -14.57 -46.66 9.30
N THR A 139 -15.19 -46.01 8.31
CA THR A 139 -15.38 -44.55 8.32
C THR A 139 -16.47 -44.12 9.29
N ASP A 140 -17.58 -44.85 9.28
CA ASP A 140 -18.76 -44.62 10.10
C ASP A 140 -19.25 -45.94 10.72
N VAL A 141 -20.13 -45.84 11.72
CA VAL A 141 -20.82 -47.00 12.32
C VAL A 141 -22.04 -47.34 11.47
N ILE A 142 -22.25 -48.62 11.17
CA ILE A 142 -23.51 -49.13 10.62
C ILE A 142 -24.35 -49.64 11.78
N ASP A 143 -25.49 -48.99 12.08
CA ASP A 143 -26.35 -49.38 13.20
C ASP A 143 -27.80 -49.72 12.82
N GLY A 144 -28.44 -50.51 13.69
CA GLY A 144 -29.89 -50.73 13.71
C GLY A 144 -30.43 -51.41 12.46
N LYS A 145 -31.46 -50.83 11.82
CA LYS A 145 -32.14 -51.47 10.67
C LYS A 145 -31.27 -51.56 9.41
N ILE A 146 -30.07 -50.97 9.41
CA ILE A 146 -29.15 -50.99 8.27
C ILE A 146 -28.24 -52.23 8.32
N GLU A 147 -27.85 -52.69 9.51
CA GLU A 147 -27.06 -53.93 9.73
C GLU A 147 -27.74 -55.17 9.13
N ASP A 148 -29.07 -55.14 9.07
CA ASP A 148 -29.92 -56.19 8.51
C ASP A 148 -30.03 -56.18 6.98
N LYS A 149 -29.47 -55.17 6.31
CA LYS A 149 -29.60 -55.00 4.86
C LYS A 149 -28.43 -55.62 4.11
N TYR A 150 -28.77 -56.28 3.01
CA TYR A 150 -27.81 -56.65 1.99
C TYR A 150 -27.57 -55.46 1.05
N PHE A 151 -26.32 -55.04 0.93
CA PHE A 151 -25.88 -54.03 -0.03
C PHE A 151 -25.50 -54.71 -1.34
N SER A 152 -26.06 -54.23 -2.46
CA SER A 152 -25.80 -54.79 -3.79
C SER A 152 -24.75 -53.97 -4.56
N TYR A 153 -23.74 -54.66 -5.06
CA TYR A 153 -22.66 -54.11 -5.90
C TYR A 153 -22.57 -54.92 -7.19
N ILE A 154 -22.82 -54.27 -8.32
CA ILE A 154 -22.81 -54.91 -9.63
C ILE A 154 -21.55 -54.47 -10.39
N PHE A 155 -20.89 -55.42 -11.03
CA PHE A 155 -19.70 -55.22 -11.85
C PHE A 155 -19.86 -55.96 -13.18
N ASP A 156 -19.17 -55.50 -14.21
CA ASP A 156 -19.09 -56.22 -15.48
C ASP A 156 -18.28 -57.52 -15.34
N ASN A 157 -18.27 -58.34 -16.40
CA ASN A 157 -17.59 -59.64 -16.38
C ASN A 157 -16.06 -59.58 -16.28
N THR A 158 -15.44 -58.39 -16.36
CA THR A 158 -13.98 -58.26 -16.37
C THR A 158 -13.34 -58.49 -15.00
N ILE A 159 -14.14 -58.56 -13.93
CA ILE A 159 -13.64 -58.79 -12.56
C ILE A 159 -13.10 -60.21 -12.35
N PHE A 160 -13.53 -61.18 -13.16
CA PHE A 160 -13.02 -62.55 -13.15
C PHE A 160 -12.26 -62.81 -14.46
N THR A 161 -10.97 -63.13 -14.35
CA THR A 161 -10.10 -63.34 -15.52
C THR A 161 -9.78 -64.81 -15.78
N LYS A 162 -10.22 -65.70 -14.88
CA LYS A 162 -9.95 -67.14 -14.87
C LYS A 162 -11.16 -67.87 -14.34
N ASN A 163 -11.26 -69.17 -14.65
CA ASN A 163 -12.37 -69.98 -14.18
C ASN A 163 -12.23 -70.37 -12.70
N GLU A 164 -11.01 -70.39 -12.16
CA GLU A 164 -10.78 -70.51 -10.72
C GLU A 164 -10.39 -69.15 -10.17
N ALA A 165 -11.07 -68.73 -9.11
CA ALA A 165 -10.80 -67.47 -8.44
C ALA A 165 -10.86 -67.61 -6.92
N ILE A 166 -10.13 -66.75 -6.22
CA ILE A 166 -10.21 -66.61 -4.77
C ILE A 166 -10.79 -65.24 -4.43
N ILE A 167 -11.97 -65.23 -3.83
CA ILE A 167 -12.52 -64.03 -3.20
C ILE A 167 -11.92 -63.92 -1.81
N SER A 168 -11.30 -62.79 -1.52
CA SER A 168 -10.78 -62.44 -0.21
C SER A 168 -11.52 -61.21 0.31
N VAL A 169 -11.98 -61.24 1.55
CA VAL A 169 -12.74 -60.15 2.16
C VAL A 169 -12.11 -59.77 3.50
N SER A 170 -11.97 -58.46 3.75
CA SER A 170 -11.70 -57.94 5.09
C SER A 170 -12.87 -57.09 5.57
N ILE A 171 -13.36 -57.41 6.77
CA ILE A 171 -14.40 -56.65 7.47
C ILE A 171 -13.73 -55.84 8.58
N HIS A 172 -14.05 -54.56 8.65
CA HIS A 172 -13.43 -53.60 9.56
C HIS A 172 -14.48 -52.98 10.46
N GLN A 173 -14.17 -52.89 11.74
CA GLN A 173 -15.03 -52.25 12.74
C GLN A 173 -14.69 -50.76 12.83
N ALA A 174 -15.66 -49.91 13.18
CA ALA A 174 -15.49 -48.47 13.33
C ALA A 174 -14.78 -48.11 14.66
N TYR A 175 -14.83 -49.00 15.65
CA TYR A 175 -14.16 -48.83 16.95
C TYR A 175 -13.86 -50.18 17.64
N GLU A 176 -12.87 -50.21 18.55
CA GLU A 176 -12.35 -51.44 19.15
C GLU A 176 -13.31 -52.12 20.14
N SER A 177 -14.32 -51.40 20.65
CA SER A 177 -15.28 -51.87 21.64
C SER A 177 -16.66 -52.22 21.04
N SER A 178 -16.74 -52.43 19.72
CA SER A 178 -18.00 -52.78 19.03
C SER A 178 -18.64 -54.01 19.65
N SER A 179 -19.97 -54.00 19.79
CA SER A 179 -20.74 -55.09 20.39
C SER A 179 -20.70 -56.35 19.55
N ASP A 180 -20.75 -56.19 18.24
CA ASP A 180 -21.04 -57.19 17.24
C ASP A 180 -20.14 -57.04 16.00
N CYS A 181 -20.28 -58.00 15.10
CA CYS A 181 -19.62 -58.05 13.80
C CYS A 181 -20.38 -59.10 13.01
N ILE A 182 -20.73 -58.81 11.75
CA ILE A 182 -21.39 -59.78 10.87
C ILE A 182 -20.82 -59.72 9.46
N PHE A 183 -20.70 -60.89 8.84
CA PHE A 183 -20.35 -61.05 7.44
C PHE A 183 -21.19 -62.14 6.78
N ASP A 184 -21.92 -61.77 5.72
CA ASP A 184 -22.49 -62.70 4.76
C ASP A 184 -22.37 -62.13 3.34
N LEU A 185 -22.24 -63.02 2.35
CA LEU A 185 -22.06 -62.64 0.96
C LEU A 185 -22.72 -63.64 0.03
N GLU A 186 -23.60 -63.12 -0.82
CA GLU A 186 -24.15 -63.79 -2.00
C GLU A 186 -23.46 -63.26 -3.26
N LEU A 187 -23.07 -64.16 -4.15
CA LEU A 187 -22.56 -63.82 -5.48
C LEU A 187 -23.50 -64.40 -6.53
N ILE A 188 -23.99 -63.54 -7.41
CA ILE A 188 -24.87 -63.89 -8.51
C ILE A 188 -24.18 -63.57 -9.82
N GLY A 189 -24.09 -64.55 -10.72
CA GLY A 189 -23.69 -64.35 -12.10
C GLY A 189 -24.93 -64.07 -12.96
N HIS A 190 -24.92 -62.97 -13.71
CA HIS A 190 -25.99 -62.58 -14.62
C HIS A 190 -25.56 -62.88 -16.06
N ASP A 191 -26.38 -63.62 -16.81
CA ASP A 191 -26.16 -63.94 -18.23
C ASP A 191 -26.97 -63.02 -19.18
N ASN A 192 -28.00 -62.35 -18.64
CA ASN A 192 -28.82 -61.40 -19.39
C ASN A 192 -28.12 -60.03 -19.56
N PRO A 193 -27.89 -59.55 -20.81
CA PRO A 193 -27.31 -58.24 -21.09
C PRO A 193 -28.06 -57.03 -20.52
N GLU A 194 -29.35 -57.16 -20.17
CA GLU A 194 -30.12 -56.07 -19.55
C GLU A 194 -29.49 -55.55 -18.25
N ILE A 195 -28.76 -56.38 -17.50
CA ILE A 195 -28.05 -55.92 -16.30
C ILE A 195 -26.98 -54.86 -16.62
N LEU A 196 -26.41 -54.90 -17.83
CA LEU A 196 -25.41 -53.93 -18.28
C LEU A 196 -26.05 -52.56 -18.53
N THR A 197 -27.34 -52.49 -18.90
CA THR A 197 -28.01 -51.18 -19.06
C THR A 197 -28.15 -50.49 -17.72
N VAL A 198 -28.43 -51.22 -16.65
CA VAL A 198 -28.46 -50.69 -15.28
C VAL A 198 -27.10 -50.11 -14.87
N LEU A 199 -26.00 -50.78 -15.21
CA LEU A 199 -24.64 -50.28 -14.97
C LEU A 199 -24.35 -49.00 -15.76
N VAL A 200 -24.70 -48.99 -17.05
CA VAL A 200 -24.51 -47.83 -17.93
C VAL A 200 -25.34 -46.64 -17.44
N ASP A 201 -26.59 -46.85 -17.07
CA ASP A 201 -27.48 -45.80 -16.55
C ASP A 201 -26.96 -45.23 -15.23
N LYS A 202 -26.52 -46.09 -14.30
CA LYS A 202 -25.91 -45.66 -13.04
C LYS A 202 -24.65 -44.83 -13.28
N LYS A 203 -23.79 -45.27 -14.21
CA LYS A 203 -22.56 -44.55 -14.58
C LYS A 203 -22.87 -43.22 -15.26
N ASN A 204 -23.85 -43.18 -16.16
CA ASN A 204 -24.28 -41.96 -16.84
C ASN A 204 -24.88 -40.95 -15.86
N LYS A 205 -25.72 -41.41 -14.92
CA LYS A 205 -26.26 -40.57 -13.86
C LYS A 205 -25.16 -39.98 -12.99
N LEU A 206 -24.22 -40.81 -12.52
CA LEU A 206 -23.08 -40.36 -11.73
C LEU A 206 -22.21 -39.36 -12.52
N ASN A 207 -21.93 -39.63 -13.80
CA ASN A 207 -21.18 -38.72 -14.65
C ASN A 207 -21.91 -37.39 -14.82
N SER A 208 -23.23 -37.41 -15.02
CA SER A 208 -24.04 -36.19 -15.11
C SER A 208 -23.98 -35.39 -13.82
N GLU A 209 -24.12 -36.04 -12.65
CA GLU A 209 -24.02 -35.38 -11.34
C GLU A 209 -22.62 -34.78 -11.12
N LEU A 210 -21.56 -35.50 -11.51
CA LEU A 210 -20.18 -35.01 -11.43
C LEU A 210 -19.95 -33.80 -12.36
N LEU A 211 -20.49 -33.83 -13.57
CA LEU A 211 -20.39 -32.70 -14.51
C LEU A 211 -21.08 -31.45 -13.95
N THR A 212 -22.30 -31.57 -13.44
CA THR A 212 -23.00 -30.46 -12.78
C THR A 212 -22.19 -29.91 -11.60
N LYS A 213 -21.61 -30.79 -10.78
CA LYS A 213 -20.77 -30.35 -9.65
C LYS A 213 -19.50 -29.62 -10.09
N ILE A 214 -18.89 -30.04 -11.21
CA ILE A 214 -17.72 -29.35 -11.78
C ILE A 214 -18.12 -27.98 -12.32
N GLU A 215 -19.27 -27.86 -12.97
CA GLU A 215 -19.82 -26.59 -13.45
C GLU A 215 -20.06 -25.63 -12.28
N ASP A 216 -20.79 -26.06 -11.24
CA ASP A 216 -21.06 -25.25 -10.04
C ASP A 216 -19.76 -24.79 -9.35
N LEU A 217 -18.75 -25.67 -9.25
CA LEU A 217 -17.45 -25.35 -8.68
C LEU A 217 -16.69 -24.32 -9.52
N ASN A 218 -16.74 -24.44 -10.84
CA ASN A 218 -16.10 -23.48 -11.75
C ASN A 218 -16.77 -22.11 -11.68
N GLU A 219 -18.10 -22.06 -11.63
CA GLU A 219 -18.84 -20.81 -11.46
C GLU A 219 -18.48 -20.13 -10.13
N LYS A 220 -18.48 -20.90 -9.04
CA LYS A 220 -18.07 -20.40 -7.72
C LYS A 220 -16.63 -19.88 -7.72
N PHE A 221 -15.71 -20.61 -8.35
CA PHE A 221 -14.31 -20.21 -8.44
C PHE A 221 -14.14 -18.88 -9.20
N GLU A 222 -14.80 -18.72 -10.35
CA GLU A 222 -14.75 -17.46 -11.10
C GLU A 222 -15.43 -16.31 -10.34
N PHE A 223 -16.50 -16.59 -9.59
CA PHE A 223 -17.14 -15.61 -8.72
C PHE A 223 -16.22 -15.14 -7.58
N ASP A 224 -15.58 -16.07 -6.86
CA ASP A 224 -14.64 -15.77 -5.78
C ASP A 224 -13.44 -14.95 -6.29
N LYS A 225 -12.94 -15.28 -7.49
CA LYS A 225 -11.88 -14.53 -8.18
C LYS A 225 -12.31 -13.11 -8.53
N LEU A 226 -13.55 -12.89 -9.00
CA LEU A 226 -14.09 -11.56 -9.26
C LEU A 226 -14.23 -10.73 -7.97
N ILE A 227 -14.69 -11.35 -6.88
CA ILE A 227 -14.75 -10.70 -5.56
C ILE A 227 -13.36 -10.23 -5.15
N MET A 228 -12.36 -11.10 -5.20
CA MET A 228 -10.98 -10.74 -4.85
C MET A 228 -10.45 -9.58 -5.70
N GLN A 229 -10.73 -9.57 -7.01
CA GLN A 229 -10.32 -8.46 -7.88
C GLN A 229 -11.00 -7.14 -7.50
N ASN A 230 -12.29 -7.17 -7.17
CA ASN A 230 -13.03 -5.97 -6.73
C ASN A 230 -12.50 -5.44 -5.40
N GLU A 231 -12.25 -6.30 -4.42
CA GLU A 231 -11.67 -5.90 -3.12
C GLU A 231 -10.30 -5.22 -3.30
N LEU A 232 -9.45 -5.76 -4.19
CA LEU A 232 -8.16 -5.15 -4.52
C LEU A 232 -8.33 -3.76 -5.17
N LEU A 233 -9.29 -3.62 -6.09
CA LEU A 233 -9.59 -2.34 -6.73
C LEU A 233 -10.14 -1.31 -5.74
N GLU A 234 -11.04 -1.71 -4.84
CA GLU A 234 -11.58 -0.85 -3.78
C GLU A 234 -10.47 -0.39 -2.83
N ASN A 235 -9.60 -1.30 -2.41
CA ASN A 235 -8.45 -0.96 -1.57
C ASN A 235 -7.49 0.01 -2.28
N ASN A 236 -7.15 -0.25 -3.55
CA ASN A 236 -6.33 0.66 -4.34
C ASN A 236 -6.96 2.04 -4.50
N ASN A 237 -8.27 2.11 -4.75
CA ASN A 237 -9.01 3.36 -4.82
C ASN A 237 -9.00 4.12 -3.48
N SER A 238 -9.15 3.42 -2.36
CA SER A 238 -9.05 4.00 -1.02
C SER A 238 -7.65 4.55 -0.73
N ASN A 239 -6.60 3.79 -1.08
CA ASN A 239 -5.20 4.20 -0.94
C ASN A 239 -4.88 5.42 -1.81
N LEU A 240 -5.34 5.47 -3.05
CA LEU A 240 -5.19 6.63 -3.94
C LEU A 240 -5.86 7.88 -3.36
N LYS A 241 -7.10 7.76 -2.86
CA LYS A 241 -7.80 8.87 -2.20
C LYS A 241 -7.01 9.39 -0.99
N THR A 242 -6.46 8.49 -0.18
CA THR A 242 -5.65 8.84 1.00
C THR A 242 -4.34 9.53 0.60
N SER A 243 -3.65 9.03 -0.42
CA SER A 243 -2.42 9.64 -0.96
C SER A 243 -2.66 11.03 -1.54
N LEU A 244 -3.76 11.22 -2.29
CA LEU A 244 -4.17 12.52 -2.83
C LEU A 244 -4.49 13.54 -1.72
N PHE A 245 -5.12 13.09 -0.64
CA PHE A 245 -5.38 13.93 0.53
C PHE A 245 -4.08 14.38 1.22
N LEU A 246 -3.15 13.46 1.47
CA LEU A 246 -1.85 13.76 2.08
C LEU A 246 -1.00 14.72 1.22
N THR A 247 -0.96 14.49 -0.09
CA THR A 247 -0.22 15.36 -1.03
C THR A 247 -0.82 16.76 -1.09
N SER A 248 -2.15 16.88 -1.01
CA SER A 248 -2.85 18.17 -0.94
C SER A 248 -2.51 18.94 0.34
N ILE A 249 -2.46 18.26 1.50
CA ILE A 249 -2.04 18.87 2.77
C ILE A 249 -0.59 19.37 2.69
N LEU A 250 0.33 18.54 2.18
CA LEU A 250 1.73 18.93 2.01
C LEU A 250 1.88 20.13 1.08
N PHE A 251 1.10 20.20 0.01
CA PHE A 251 1.08 21.34 -0.89
C PHE A 251 0.62 22.62 -0.18
N ILE A 252 -0.43 22.55 0.63
CA ILE A 252 -0.92 23.69 1.42
C ILE A 252 0.14 24.13 2.44
N LEU A 253 0.78 23.20 3.15
CA LEU A 253 1.85 23.51 4.09
C LEU A 253 3.06 24.17 3.40
N SER A 254 3.41 23.71 2.20
CA SER A 254 4.46 24.32 1.38
C SER A 254 4.09 25.76 0.98
N LEU A 255 2.84 26.01 0.58
CA LEU A 255 2.36 27.36 0.26
C LEU A 255 2.40 28.29 1.48
N ILE A 256 1.97 27.80 2.64
CA ILE A 256 2.04 28.54 3.91
C ILE A 256 3.49 28.87 4.25
N GLY A 257 4.39 27.88 4.19
CA GLY A 257 5.82 28.08 4.43
C GLY A 257 6.43 29.11 3.47
N TYR A 258 6.11 29.02 2.18
CA TYR A 258 6.55 29.96 1.17
C TYR A 258 6.05 31.40 1.44
N TYR A 259 4.79 31.55 1.83
CA TYR A 259 4.22 32.83 2.24
C TYR A 259 4.97 33.43 3.45
N PHE A 260 5.26 32.63 4.48
CA PHE A 260 6.02 33.09 5.64
C PHE A 260 7.46 33.50 5.29
N LEU A 261 8.11 32.79 4.36
CA LEU A 261 9.45 33.16 3.87
C LEU A 261 9.45 34.53 3.19
N ILE A 262 8.47 34.79 2.32
CA ILE A 262 8.31 36.11 1.68
C ILE A 262 8.07 37.18 2.74
N GLN A 263 7.16 36.91 3.68
CA GLN A 263 6.82 37.87 4.73
C GLN A 263 8.03 38.20 5.62
N SER A 264 8.84 37.20 5.99
CA SER A 264 10.07 37.36 6.76
C SER A 264 11.11 38.20 6.01
N LYS A 265 11.32 37.91 4.71
CA LYS A 265 12.22 38.68 3.85
C LYS A 265 11.78 40.14 3.74
N ASN A 266 10.48 40.39 3.53
CA ASN A 266 9.92 41.74 3.45
C ASN A 266 10.05 42.50 4.78
N ASN A 267 9.82 41.84 5.91
CA ASN A 267 9.97 42.44 7.23
C ASN A 267 11.43 42.82 7.54
N SER A 268 12.38 41.96 7.17
CA SER A 268 13.81 42.26 7.28
C SER A 268 14.22 43.42 6.38
N LYS A 269 13.71 43.46 5.13
CA LYS A 269 13.93 44.58 4.21
C LYS A 269 13.41 45.89 4.80
N ARG A 270 12.17 45.92 5.31
CA ARG A 270 11.58 47.10 5.96
C ARG A 270 12.38 47.56 7.18
N LYS A 271 12.88 46.63 8.01
CA LYS A 271 13.75 46.97 9.15
C LYS A 271 15.06 47.61 8.68
N ASN A 272 15.67 47.08 7.62
CA ASN A 272 16.90 47.62 7.06
C ASN A 272 16.67 49.00 6.43
N GLU A 273 15.60 49.18 5.66
CA GLU A 273 15.21 50.48 5.08
C GLU A 273 14.98 51.53 6.17
N LYS A 274 14.28 51.18 7.27
CA LYS A 274 14.10 52.08 8.42
C LYS A 274 15.43 52.44 9.09
N LYS A 275 16.34 51.48 9.28
CA LYS A 275 17.68 51.75 9.83
C LYS A 275 18.49 52.67 8.92
N LEU A 276 18.44 52.41 7.60
CA LEU A 276 19.14 53.23 6.61
C LEU A 276 18.62 54.66 6.60
N ALA A 277 17.29 54.85 6.62
CA ALA A 277 16.66 56.16 6.72
C ALA A 277 17.03 56.88 8.02
N ALA A 278 17.04 56.18 9.15
CA ALA A 278 17.43 56.76 10.44
C ALA A 278 18.90 57.24 10.44
N ILE A 279 19.82 56.42 9.92
CA ILE A 279 21.24 56.79 9.78
C ILE A 279 21.41 58.00 8.85
N SER A 280 20.72 57.99 7.70
CA SER A 280 20.77 59.11 6.74
C SER A 280 20.27 60.41 7.36
N ASN A 281 19.20 60.36 8.15
CA ASN A 281 18.70 61.53 8.87
C ASN A 281 19.68 62.03 9.93
N GLN A 282 20.33 61.11 10.66
CA GLN A 282 21.36 61.48 11.65
C GLN A 282 22.57 62.17 11.00
N ILE A 283 23.02 61.68 9.83
CA ILE A 283 24.09 62.32 9.07
C ILE A 283 23.67 63.74 8.67
N LEU A 284 22.47 63.89 8.11
CA LEU A 284 21.97 65.21 7.70
C LEU A 284 21.82 66.19 8.87
N GLU A 285 21.36 65.73 10.03
CA GLU A 285 21.29 66.56 11.24
C GLU A 285 22.69 67.02 11.68
N LYS A 286 23.67 66.11 11.69
CA LYS A 286 25.05 66.44 12.04
C LYS A 286 25.66 67.46 11.08
N GLU A 287 25.41 67.34 9.78
CA GLU A 287 25.90 68.31 8.81
C GLU A 287 25.24 69.69 9.00
N LYS A 288 23.94 69.75 9.33
CA LYS A 288 23.26 71.02 9.66
C LYS A 288 23.82 71.69 10.92
N GLU A 289 24.10 70.91 11.96
CA GLU A 289 24.78 71.40 13.17
C GLU A 289 26.14 72.01 12.82
N MET A 290 26.93 71.33 11.98
CA MET A 290 28.24 71.79 11.54
C MET A 290 28.20 73.10 10.75
N ILE A 291 27.26 73.27 9.81
CA ILE A 291 27.08 74.54 9.08
C ILE A 291 26.76 75.70 10.04
N THR A 292 25.93 75.44 11.05
CA THR A 292 25.56 76.44 12.06
C THR A 292 26.80 76.86 12.85
N LEU A 293 27.64 75.89 13.25
CA LEU A 293 28.89 76.15 13.95
C LEU A 293 29.86 76.97 13.09
N THR A 294 30.07 76.60 11.82
CA THR A 294 30.96 77.34 10.91
C THR A 294 30.46 78.76 10.67
N THR A 295 29.15 78.97 10.55
CA THR A 295 28.55 80.31 10.46
C THR A 295 28.87 81.16 11.68
N ASN A 296 28.77 80.59 12.88
CA ASN A 296 29.12 81.29 14.12
C ASN A 296 30.62 81.63 14.19
N ILE A 297 31.50 80.75 13.72
CA ILE A 297 32.95 81.02 13.64
C ILE A 297 33.22 82.22 12.72
N LEU A 298 32.56 82.30 11.56
CA LEU A 298 32.66 83.45 10.66
C LEU A 298 32.17 84.75 11.31
N HIS A 299 31.07 84.68 12.06
CA HIS A 299 30.56 85.82 12.82
C HIS A 299 31.52 86.25 13.95
N ASN A 300 32.18 85.30 14.62
CA ASN A 300 33.22 85.61 15.61
C ASN A 300 34.44 86.28 14.98
N LYS A 301 34.89 85.81 13.82
CA LYS A 301 35.96 86.49 13.05
C LYS A 301 35.57 87.90 12.68
N GLN A 302 34.31 88.13 12.36
CA GLN A 302 33.82 89.48 12.13
C GLN A 302 33.98 90.35 13.37
N TYR A 303 33.56 89.87 14.55
CA TYR A 303 33.76 90.62 15.79
C TYR A 303 35.23 90.95 16.06
N PHE A 304 36.15 90.01 15.83
CA PHE A 304 37.58 90.28 15.99
C PHE A 304 38.08 91.37 15.02
N LYS A 305 37.55 91.44 13.80
CA LYS A 305 37.88 92.51 12.84
C LYS A 305 37.32 93.86 13.26
N GLU A 306 36.10 93.90 13.78
CA GLU A 306 35.51 95.13 14.33
C GLU A 306 36.33 95.64 15.51
N ILE A 307 36.68 94.75 16.45
CA ILE A 307 37.57 95.05 17.58
C ILE A 307 38.94 95.56 17.09
N LYS A 308 39.50 94.94 16.04
CA LYS A 308 40.77 95.40 15.44
C LYS A 308 40.66 96.83 14.92
N ALA A 309 39.57 97.16 14.23
CA ALA A 309 39.33 98.49 13.67
C ALA A 309 39.21 99.55 14.78
N ASP A 310 38.45 99.24 15.83
CA ASP A 310 38.29 100.11 16.99
C ASP A 310 39.62 100.35 17.71
N ILE A 311 40.41 99.30 17.95
CA ILE A 311 41.73 99.39 18.60
C ILE A 311 42.72 100.23 17.76
N LYS A 312 42.66 100.14 16.42
CA LYS A 312 43.51 100.93 15.53
C LYS A 312 43.21 102.44 15.58
N GLY A 313 41.99 102.81 15.97
CA GLY A 313 41.55 104.20 16.11
C GLY A 313 41.93 104.86 17.44
N ILE A 314 42.51 104.14 18.39
CA ILE A 314 42.87 104.66 19.72
C ILE A 314 44.23 105.36 19.68
N GLU A 315 44.26 106.66 20.01
CA GLU A 315 45.52 107.39 20.25
C GLU A 315 46.00 107.18 21.69
N THR A 316 47.14 106.48 21.85
CA THR A 316 47.77 106.20 23.16
C THR A 316 49.28 106.41 23.13
N LYS A 317 49.88 106.65 24.30
CA LYS A 317 51.32 106.73 24.50
C LYS A 317 52.01 105.37 24.40
N ASP A 318 51.30 104.27 24.64
CA ASP A 318 51.84 102.91 24.65
C ASP A 318 51.49 102.11 23.38
N LYS A 319 52.06 102.54 22.25
CA LYS A 319 51.83 101.93 20.93
C LYS A 319 52.32 100.47 20.83
N SER A 320 53.21 100.04 21.72
CA SER A 320 53.78 98.68 21.69
C SER A 320 52.74 97.62 22.09
N THR A 321 51.98 97.89 23.15
CA THR A 321 50.90 97.04 23.66
C THR A 321 49.77 96.92 22.65
N ILE A 322 49.37 98.03 22.01
CA ILE A 322 48.39 98.02 20.91
C ILE A 322 48.87 97.16 19.73
N ASN A 323 50.12 97.34 19.30
CA ASN A 323 50.66 96.56 18.18
C ASN A 323 50.74 95.06 18.48
N ASN A 324 51.01 94.66 19.74
CA ASN A 324 50.98 93.25 20.13
C ASN A 324 49.55 92.68 20.11
N ILE A 325 48.55 93.43 20.60
CA ILE A 325 47.14 93.02 20.53
C ILE A 325 46.67 92.92 19.07
N LEU A 326 47.05 93.89 18.22
CA LEU A 326 46.75 93.85 16.79
C LEU A 326 47.37 92.63 16.11
N LYS A 327 48.62 92.27 16.45
CA LYS A 327 49.27 91.03 15.96
C LYS A 327 48.56 89.76 16.41
N GLN A 328 48.07 89.70 17.66
CA GLN A 328 47.30 88.56 18.16
C GLN A 328 45.96 88.42 17.45
N ILE A 329 45.28 89.54 17.18
CA ILE A 329 44.06 89.56 16.40
C ILE A 329 44.34 89.14 14.95
N ASP A 330 45.43 89.64 14.35
CA ASP A 330 45.83 89.25 12.99
C ASP A 330 46.12 87.76 12.85
N TYR A 331 46.79 87.16 13.82
CA TYR A 331 46.98 85.72 13.87
C TYR A 331 45.66 84.92 13.86
N VAL A 332 44.62 85.41 14.55
CA VAL A 332 43.28 84.76 14.57
C VAL A 332 42.52 85.00 13.26
N LEU A 333 42.75 86.14 12.61
CA LEU A 333 42.02 86.53 11.39
C LEU A 333 42.62 86.01 10.09
N GLU A 334 43.93 85.82 10.02
CA GLU A 334 44.67 85.40 8.81
C GLU A 334 44.54 83.90 8.48
N ARG A 335 43.85 83.10 9.32
CA ARG A 335 43.56 81.69 9.02
C ARG A 335 42.47 81.60 7.94
N ASP A 336 42.82 81.37 6.68
CA ASP A 336 41.83 81.27 5.59
C ASP A 336 41.07 79.92 5.53
N GLU A 337 41.44 78.96 6.39
CA GLU A 337 40.89 77.59 6.44
C GLU A 337 39.36 77.54 6.64
N ASP A 338 38.76 78.54 7.30
CA ASP A 338 37.33 78.51 7.63
C ASP A 338 36.41 78.61 6.41
N TRP A 339 36.88 79.20 5.30
CA TRP A 339 36.09 79.30 4.07
C TRP A 339 36.00 77.95 3.35
N GLU A 340 37.12 77.24 3.24
CA GLU A 340 37.15 75.91 2.64
C GLU A 340 36.35 74.92 3.49
N ILE A 341 36.46 75.00 4.82
CA ILE A 341 35.63 74.19 5.75
C ILE A 341 34.13 74.48 5.57
N LEU A 342 33.74 75.76 5.44
CA LEU A 342 32.33 76.11 5.17
C LEU A 342 31.87 75.52 3.83
N LYS A 343 32.70 75.63 2.80
CA LYS A 343 32.38 75.13 1.46
C LYS A 343 32.23 73.61 1.45
N GLU A 344 33.11 72.87 2.12
CA GLU A 344 32.99 71.42 2.25
C GLU A 344 31.71 71.01 3.00
N HIS A 345 31.41 71.61 4.15
CA HIS A 345 30.18 71.32 4.90
C HIS A 345 28.91 71.75 4.15
N PHE A 346 28.96 72.89 3.48
CA PHE A 346 27.85 73.37 2.66
C PHE A 346 27.58 72.41 1.50
N ASN A 347 28.62 71.92 0.82
CA ASN A 347 28.49 70.94 -0.26
C ASN A 347 28.01 69.58 0.23
N ALA A 348 28.25 69.21 1.49
CA ALA A 348 27.72 67.99 2.08
C ALA A 348 26.18 68.06 2.22
N VAL A 349 25.63 69.18 2.71
CA VAL A 349 24.17 69.37 2.91
C VAL A 349 23.44 69.73 1.61
N TYR A 350 24.06 70.60 0.80
CA TYR A 350 23.50 71.12 -0.45
C TYR A 350 24.27 70.53 -1.64
N SER A 351 24.30 69.20 -1.70
CA SER A 351 25.06 68.45 -2.70
C SER A 351 24.77 68.88 -4.13
N GLY A 352 25.82 69.28 -4.85
CA GLY A 352 25.73 69.70 -6.25
C GLY A 352 25.29 71.14 -6.46
N PHE A 353 24.91 71.90 -5.42
CA PHE A 353 24.52 73.31 -5.59
C PHE A 353 25.68 74.13 -6.17
N TYR A 354 26.86 73.98 -5.60
CA TYR A 354 28.03 74.78 -5.97
C TYR A 354 28.49 74.43 -7.40
N GLU A 355 28.56 73.14 -7.74
CA GLU A 355 28.92 72.66 -9.08
C GLU A 355 27.86 73.05 -10.13
N LYS A 356 26.56 72.93 -9.82
CA LYS A 356 25.48 73.35 -10.72
C LYS A 356 25.46 74.85 -10.92
N LEU A 357 25.68 75.63 -9.86
CA LEU A 357 25.72 77.08 -9.96
C LEU A 357 26.86 77.54 -10.87
N ILE A 358 28.03 76.90 -10.76
CA ILE A 358 29.16 77.14 -11.67
C ILE A 358 28.84 76.68 -13.10
N ALA A 359 28.22 75.51 -13.27
CA ALA A 359 27.88 74.98 -14.60
C ALA A 359 26.84 75.84 -15.34
N LEU A 360 25.83 76.34 -14.61
CA LEU A 360 24.80 77.22 -15.16
C LEU A 360 25.35 78.63 -15.41
N HIS A 361 26.25 79.12 -14.54
CA HIS A 361 26.73 80.50 -14.56
C HIS A 361 28.26 80.57 -14.38
N PRO A 362 29.04 80.14 -15.37
CA PRO A 362 30.50 80.06 -15.28
C PRO A 362 31.19 81.43 -15.16
N THR A 363 30.47 82.52 -15.41
CA THR A 363 30.97 83.90 -15.33
C THR A 363 30.95 84.48 -13.91
N LEU A 364 30.44 83.75 -12.92
CA LEU A 364 30.46 84.17 -11.52
C LEU A 364 31.86 84.01 -10.94
N SER A 365 32.33 85.05 -10.25
CA SER A 365 33.59 85.01 -9.49
C SER A 365 33.43 84.23 -8.19
N GLU A 366 34.55 83.78 -7.61
CA GLU A 366 34.55 83.07 -6.32
C GLU A 366 33.79 83.86 -5.24
N THR A 367 34.04 85.16 -5.11
CA THR A 367 33.34 86.05 -4.14
C THR A 367 31.83 86.11 -4.37
N GLU A 368 31.37 86.05 -5.61
CA GLU A 368 29.94 86.02 -5.97
C GLU A 368 29.32 84.65 -5.67
N LEU A 369 30.07 83.55 -5.84
CA LEU A 369 29.65 82.22 -5.42
C LEU A 369 29.51 82.13 -3.88
N ARG A 370 30.47 82.69 -3.12
CA ARG A 370 30.38 82.82 -1.66
C ARG A 370 29.09 83.54 -1.26
N HIS A 371 28.79 84.64 -1.96
CA HIS A 371 27.58 85.40 -1.75
C HIS A 371 26.31 84.57 -1.95
N CYS A 372 26.26 83.76 -3.01
CA CYS A 372 25.13 82.89 -3.31
C CYS A 372 24.96 81.80 -2.25
N MET A 373 26.05 81.23 -1.72
CA MET A 373 26.00 80.27 -0.60
C MET A 373 25.36 80.88 0.63
N PHE A 374 25.74 82.11 1.02
CA PHE A 374 25.12 82.77 2.17
C PHE A 374 23.63 83.07 1.97
N VAL A 375 23.24 83.44 0.75
CA VAL A 375 21.82 83.62 0.40
C VAL A 375 21.06 82.29 0.49
N LYS A 376 21.67 81.18 0.04
CA LYS A 376 21.11 79.83 0.14
C LYS A 376 20.99 79.37 1.61
N LEU A 377 21.93 79.76 2.47
CA LEU A 377 21.88 79.61 3.94
C LEU A 377 20.88 80.56 4.62
N HIS A 378 20.06 81.27 3.84
CA HIS A 378 19.04 82.20 4.34
C HIS A 378 19.56 83.40 5.13
N MET A 379 20.84 83.76 4.97
CA MET A 379 21.41 84.92 5.64
C MET A 379 20.82 86.23 5.11
N GLN A 380 20.55 87.15 6.03
CA GLN A 380 20.03 88.47 5.70
C GLN A 380 21.14 89.36 5.12
N THR A 381 20.77 90.34 4.30
CA THR A 381 21.70 91.31 3.69
C THR A 381 22.67 91.94 4.70
N LYS A 382 22.18 92.27 5.90
CA LYS A 382 23.00 92.86 6.99
C LYS A 382 24.01 91.86 7.56
N GLU A 383 23.67 90.57 7.61
CA GLU A 383 24.52 89.50 8.11
C GLU A 383 25.60 89.15 7.09
N ILE A 384 25.24 89.07 5.81
CA ILE A 384 26.21 88.85 4.73
C ILE A 384 27.19 90.02 4.64
N ALA A 385 26.71 91.25 4.80
CA ALA A 385 27.53 92.46 4.81
C ALA A 385 28.57 92.43 5.93
N ARG A 386 28.15 91.97 7.12
CA ARG A 386 29.03 91.73 8.27
C ARG A 386 30.07 90.66 7.94
N ILE A 387 29.68 89.47 7.51
CA ILE A 387 30.61 88.37 7.23
C ILE A 387 31.64 88.74 6.15
N LEU A 388 31.20 89.47 5.10
CA LEU A 388 32.06 89.88 3.98
C LEU A 388 32.80 91.20 4.20
N LEU A 389 32.57 91.90 5.33
CA LEU A 389 33.16 93.21 5.66
C LEU A 389 32.95 94.28 4.60
N ILE A 390 31.74 94.34 4.06
CA ILE A 390 31.36 95.33 3.05
C ILE A 390 30.11 96.06 3.49
N ASP A 391 29.90 97.27 2.95
CA ASP A 391 28.68 98.02 3.25
C ASP A 391 27.42 97.21 2.84
N PRO A 392 26.31 97.25 3.60
CA PRO A 392 25.07 96.59 3.20
C PRO A 392 24.57 96.95 1.80
N ARG A 393 24.84 98.17 1.31
CA ARG A 393 24.58 98.59 -0.08
C ARG A 393 25.51 97.88 -1.06
N SER A 394 26.74 97.55 -0.66
CA SER A 394 27.67 96.74 -1.46
C SER A 394 27.16 95.31 -1.63
N VAL A 395 26.52 94.74 -0.60
CA VAL A 395 25.79 93.46 -0.72
C VAL A 395 24.64 93.57 -1.72
N GLN A 396 23.81 94.61 -1.63
CA GLN A 396 22.72 94.82 -2.58
C GLN A 396 23.24 95.00 -4.02
N THR A 397 24.34 95.72 -4.17
CA THR A 397 25.02 95.91 -5.45
C THR A 397 25.58 94.59 -5.98
N ALA A 398 26.18 93.76 -5.11
CA ALA A 398 26.63 92.42 -5.48
C ALA A 398 25.46 91.54 -5.93
N ARG A 399 24.32 91.56 -5.23
CA ARG A 399 23.11 90.85 -5.66
C ARG A 399 22.62 91.32 -7.03
N TYR A 400 22.62 92.63 -7.28
CA TYR A 400 22.26 93.18 -8.59
C TYR A 400 23.24 92.72 -9.69
N ARG A 401 24.55 92.75 -9.41
CA ARG A 401 25.57 92.25 -10.35
C ARG A 401 25.38 90.77 -10.64
N ILE A 402 25.11 89.95 -9.62
CA ILE A 402 24.83 88.53 -9.76
C ILE A 402 23.58 88.34 -10.61
N LYS A 403 22.45 88.99 -10.30
CA LYS A 403 21.20 88.94 -11.09
C LYS A 403 21.46 89.27 -12.57
N LYS A 404 22.24 90.31 -12.84
CA LYS A 404 22.59 90.72 -14.21
C LYS A 404 23.47 89.69 -14.92
N LYS A 405 24.46 89.11 -14.24
CA LYS A 405 25.35 88.09 -14.80
C LYS A 405 24.63 86.76 -15.09
N ILE A 406 23.66 86.40 -14.27
CA ILE A 406 22.86 85.17 -14.44
C ILE A 406 21.62 85.39 -15.32
N ASN A 407 21.45 86.60 -15.86
CA ASN A 407 20.32 87.03 -16.69
C ASN A 407 18.93 86.73 -16.06
N LEU A 408 18.79 87.03 -14.77
CA LEU A 408 17.54 86.81 -14.03
C LEU A 408 16.50 87.89 -14.38
N ASN A 409 15.25 87.48 -14.65
CA ASN A 409 14.15 88.39 -14.93
C ASN A 409 13.92 89.37 -13.77
N GLU A 410 13.52 90.62 -14.06
CA GLU A 410 13.44 91.70 -13.07
C GLU A 410 12.45 91.40 -11.94
N ASP A 411 11.40 90.62 -12.24
CA ASP A 411 10.36 90.22 -11.29
C ASP A 411 10.75 89.04 -10.38
N MET A 412 11.89 88.37 -10.65
CA MET A 412 12.33 87.21 -9.87
C MET A 412 13.34 87.61 -8.79
N ASP A 413 13.13 87.11 -7.57
CA ASP A 413 14.10 87.31 -6.49
C ASP A 413 15.30 86.37 -6.63
N LEU A 414 16.49 86.88 -6.33
CA LEU A 414 17.74 86.10 -6.42
C LEU A 414 17.71 84.95 -5.42
N ARG A 415 17.12 85.14 -4.23
CA ARG A 415 16.99 84.10 -3.23
C ARG A 415 16.08 82.99 -3.74
N ASP A 416 14.93 83.34 -4.30
CA ASP A 416 13.96 82.36 -4.80
C ASP A 416 14.56 81.55 -5.96
N TYR A 417 15.30 82.20 -6.84
CA TYR A 417 16.06 81.53 -7.89
C TYR A 417 17.14 80.58 -7.33
N LEU A 418 17.98 81.04 -6.41
CA LEU A 418 19.01 80.17 -5.82
C LEU A 418 18.39 79.04 -4.99
N LEU A 419 17.22 79.25 -4.38
CA LEU A 419 16.48 78.21 -3.67
C LEU A 419 15.91 77.15 -4.62
N SER A 420 15.52 77.51 -5.83
CA SER A 420 15.02 76.57 -6.85
C SER A 420 16.09 75.71 -7.49
N ILE A 421 17.37 76.10 -7.43
CA ILE A 421 18.51 75.24 -7.76
C ILE A 421 18.65 74.19 -6.65
N SER A 422 18.10 73.00 -6.90
CA SER A 422 18.16 71.85 -5.99
C SER A 422 19.51 71.14 -6.04
#